data_AF-J3KRL2-F1
#
_entry.id   AF-J3KRL2-F1
#
_cell.length_a   1.000
_cell.length_b   1.000
_cell.length_c   1.000
_cell.angle_alpha   90.00
_cell.angle_beta   90.00
_cell.angle_gamma   90.00
#
_symmetry.space_group_name_H-M   'P 1'
#
loop_
_entity.id
_entity.type
_entity.pdbx_description
1 polymer ?
#
loop_
_entity_poly.entity_id
_entity_poly.type
_entity_poly.pdbx_seq_one_letter_code
_entity_poly.pdbx_strand_id
1 'polypeptide(L)'
;MANSRNYKSEEEFIHINNKLRRGDIIGVQGNPGKTKKGELSIIPYEITLLSPCLHMLPHLHFGLKDKETRYRQRYLDLILNDFVRQKFIIRSKIITYIRSFL
;
A
#
# COMPACT_ATOMS: atom_id res chain seq x y z
N MET A 1 -11.34 -5.11 -13.45
CA MET A 1 -10.85 -3.75 -13.79
C MET A 1 -9.49 -3.87 -14.47
N ALA A 2 -8.51 -4.55 -13.86
CA ALA A 2 -7.39 -5.11 -14.60
C ALA A 2 -7.91 -6.23 -15.53
N ASN A 3 -7.70 -6.09 -16.83
CA ASN A 3 -8.14 -7.02 -17.86
C ASN A 3 -7.05 -7.08 -18.93
N SER A 4 -6.74 -8.27 -19.45
CA SER A 4 -5.74 -8.47 -20.51
C SER A 4 -6.03 -7.61 -21.74
N ARG A 5 -7.31 -7.38 -22.06
CA ARG A 5 -7.74 -6.52 -23.19
C ARG A 5 -7.26 -5.07 -23.11
N ASN A 6 -7.07 -4.56 -21.90
CA ASN A 6 -6.66 -3.18 -21.67
C ASN A 6 -5.17 -3.07 -21.31
N TYR A 7 -4.44 -4.19 -21.37
CA TYR A 7 -3.03 -4.29 -21.05
C TYR A 7 -2.19 -4.32 -22.33
N LYS A 8 -0.92 -3.92 -22.26
CA LYS A 8 -0.01 -3.87 -23.43
C LYS A 8 0.06 -5.18 -24.22
N SER A 9 0.08 -6.31 -23.52
CA SER A 9 0.09 -7.66 -24.08
C SER A 9 -0.57 -8.65 -23.11
N GLU A 10 -1.23 -9.68 -23.63
CA GLU A 10 -1.81 -10.75 -22.80
C GLU A 10 -0.73 -11.55 -22.06
N GLU A 11 0.42 -11.79 -22.70
CA GLU A 11 1.55 -12.49 -22.08
C GLU A 11 2.13 -11.71 -20.90
N GLU A 12 2.36 -10.41 -21.09
CA GLU A 12 2.87 -9.54 -20.03
C GLU A 12 1.88 -9.42 -18.87
N PHE A 13 0.58 -9.39 -19.16
CA PHE A 13 -0.47 -9.39 -18.16
C PHE A 13 -0.43 -10.65 -17.29
N ILE A 14 -0.26 -11.82 -17.90
CA ILE A 14 -0.13 -13.09 -17.16
C ILE A 14 1.19 -13.09 -16.37
N HIS A 15 2.29 -12.67 -16.99
CA HIS A 15 3.61 -12.64 -16.37
C HIS A 15 3.62 -11.79 -15.10
N ILE A 16 3.13 -10.56 -15.16
CA ILE A 16 3.15 -9.65 -14.01
C ILE A 16 2.25 -10.16 -12.89
N ASN A 17 1.04 -10.63 -13.20
CA ASN A 17 0.11 -11.13 -12.19
C ASN A 17 0.65 -12.37 -11.47
N ASN A 18 1.38 -13.24 -12.18
CA ASN A 18 2.05 -14.39 -11.59
C ASN A 18 3.26 -14.02 -10.72
N LYS A 19 3.86 -12.84 -10.95
CA LYS A 19 5.02 -12.36 -10.18
C LYS A 19 4.63 -11.67 -8.89
N LEU A 20 3.54 -10.89 -8.90
CA LEU A 20 3.14 -10.06 -7.76
C LEU A 20 2.67 -10.88 -6.56
N ARG A 21 3.04 -10.43 -5.36
CA ARG A 21 2.64 -10.98 -4.08
C ARG A 21 2.12 -9.88 -3.17
N ARG A 22 1.37 -10.27 -2.14
CA ARG A 22 0.85 -9.33 -1.13
C ARG A 22 2.03 -8.68 -0.39
N GLY A 23 2.03 -7.35 -0.35
CA GLY A 23 3.04 -6.55 0.33
C GLY A 23 4.05 -5.92 -0.61
N ASP A 24 4.07 -6.32 -1.88
CA ASP A 24 4.94 -5.72 -2.89
C ASP A 24 4.63 -4.23 -3.09
N ILE A 25 5.69 -3.46 -3.31
CA ILE A 25 5.57 -2.08 -3.78
C ILE A 25 5.49 -2.12 -5.30
N ILE A 26 4.38 -1.63 -5.85
CA ILE A 26 4.12 -1.61 -7.29
C ILE A 26 3.88 -0.20 -7.81
N GLY A 27 4.30 0.05 -9.04
CA GLY A 27 3.92 1.20 -9.84
C GLY A 27 2.78 0.80 -10.77
N VAL A 28 1.81 1.69 -10.98
CA VAL A 28 0.66 1.43 -11.84
C VAL A 28 0.48 2.59 -12.81
N GLN A 29 0.41 2.28 -14.11
CA GLN A 29 0.09 3.24 -15.16
C GLN A 29 -1.23 2.81 -15.82
N GLY A 30 -2.19 3.73 -15.88
CA GLY A 30 -3.55 3.38 -16.28
C GLY A 30 -4.52 4.55 -16.28
N ASN A 31 -5.76 4.25 -16.66
CA ASN A 31 -6.83 5.24 -16.70
C ASN A 31 -7.68 5.16 -15.41
N PRO A 32 -8.15 6.30 -14.88
CA PRO A 32 -9.13 6.29 -13.79
C PRO A 32 -10.48 5.72 -14.28
N GLY A 33 -11.16 4.98 -13.41
CA GLY A 33 -12.46 4.39 -13.71
C GLY A 33 -13.26 4.07 -12.45
N LYS A 34 -14.49 3.58 -12.62
CA LYS A 34 -15.36 3.17 -11.51
C LYS A 34 -15.98 1.81 -11.81
N THR A 35 -16.04 0.92 -10.82
CA THR A 35 -16.66 -0.41 -10.99
C THR A 35 -18.18 -0.29 -11.13
N LYS A 36 -18.85 -1.36 -11.59
CA LYS A 36 -20.32 -1.43 -11.59
C LYS A 36 -20.93 -1.25 -10.19
N LYS A 37 -20.17 -1.55 -9.13
CA LYS A 37 -20.57 -1.35 -7.73
C LYS A 37 -20.25 0.05 -7.18
N GLY A 38 -19.63 0.92 -7.98
CA GLY A 38 -19.35 2.30 -7.61
C GLY A 38 -17.96 2.57 -7.01
N GLU A 39 -17.11 1.55 -6.91
CA GLU A 39 -15.76 1.70 -6.34
C GLU A 39 -14.83 2.41 -7.33
N LEU A 40 -14.15 3.48 -6.89
CA LEU A 40 -13.12 4.15 -7.66
C LEU A 40 -11.93 3.21 -7.83
N SER A 41 -11.42 3.05 -9.06
CA SER A 41 -10.20 2.26 -9.29
C SER A 41 -9.43 2.75 -10.51
N ILE A 42 -8.25 2.19 -10.72
CA ILE A 42 -7.42 2.40 -11.91
C ILE A 42 -7.49 1.16 -12.82
N ILE A 43 -7.58 1.38 -14.13
CA ILE A 43 -7.54 0.35 -15.16
C ILE A 43 -6.13 0.35 -15.73
N PRO A 44 -5.26 -0.59 -15.31
CA PRO A 44 -3.85 -0.58 -15.66
C PRO A 44 -3.64 -1.03 -17.11
N TYR A 45 -2.81 -0.30 -17.85
CA TYR A 45 -2.18 -0.81 -19.06
C TYR A 45 -0.75 -1.32 -18.79
N GLU A 46 -0.13 -0.90 -17.69
CA GLU A 46 1.17 -1.37 -17.22
C GLU A 46 1.23 -1.40 -15.69
N ILE A 47 1.81 -2.47 -15.16
CA ILE A 47 2.16 -2.62 -13.75
C ILE A 47 3.64 -3.00 -13.66
N THR A 48 4.37 -2.31 -12.80
CA THR A 48 5.80 -2.54 -12.58
C THR A 48 6.05 -2.90 -11.13
N LEU A 49 6.70 -4.03 -10.88
CA LEU A 49 7.19 -4.37 -9.54
C LEU A 49 8.39 -3.48 -9.20
N LEU A 50 8.22 -2.58 -8.23
CA LEU A 50 9.26 -1.63 -7.81
C LEU A 50 10.14 -2.21 -6.71
N SER A 51 9.54 -2.88 -5.73
CA SER A 51 10.27 -3.56 -4.65
C SER A 51 9.48 -4.75 -4.12
N PRO A 52 10.03 -5.99 -4.19
CA PRO A 52 9.34 -7.18 -3.71
C PRO A 52 9.33 -7.26 -2.18
N CYS A 53 8.21 -7.70 -1.61
CA CYS A 53 8.13 -8.08 -0.20
C CYS A 53 8.56 -9.54 -0.03
N LEU A 54 9.75 -9.74 0.52
CA LEU A 54 10.34 -11.08 0.69
C LEU A 54 9.77 -11.86 1.89
N HIS A 55 8.90 -11.23 2.69
CA HIS A 55 8.29 -11.84 3.87
C HIS A 55 6.77 -11.81 3.76
N MET A 56 6.12 -12.87 4.24
CA MET A 56 4.66 -12.90 4.33
C MET A 56 4.19 -11.89 5.39
N LEU A 57 3.39 -10.91 4.97
CA LEU A 57 2.76 -9.97 5.91
C LEU A 57 1.74 -10.70 6.80
N PRO A 58 1.75 -10.46 8.13
CA PRO A 58 0.77 -11.04 9.05
C PRO A 58 -0.67 -10.74 8.63
N HIS A 59 -1.51 -11.77 8.51
CA HIS A 59 -2.95 -11.63 8.27
C HIS A 59 -3.72 -11.52 9.59
N LEU A 60 -3.53 -10.42 10.31
CA LEU A 60 -4.19 -10.23 11.61
C LEU A 60 -5.49 -9.45 11.44
N HIS A 61 -6.63 -10.09 11.75
CA HIS A 61 -7.97 -9.47 11.73
C HIS A 61 -8.08 -8.21 12.61
N PHE A 62 -7.17 -8.06 13.59
CA PHE A 62 -7.13 -6.95 14.54
C PHE A 62 -5.82 -6.17 14.52
N GLY A 63 -5.06 -6.25 13.42
CA GLY A 63 -3.74 -5.62 13.29
C GLY A 63 -2.66 -6.25 14.17
N LEU A 64 -1.46 -5.69 14.12
CA LEU A 64 -0.32 -6.19 14.90
C LEU A 64 -0.44 -5.72 16.37
N LYS A 65 -0.71 -6.64 17.29
CA LYS A 65 -0.99 -6.34 18.71
C LYS A 65 0.23 -6.38 19.61
N ASP A 66 1.14 -7.33 19.37
CA ASP A 66 2.31 -7.55 20.23
C ASP A 66 3.17 -6.28 20.30
N LYS A 67 3.24 -5.67 21.48
CA LYS A 67 3.90 -4.37 21.67
C LYS A 67 5.39 -4.47 21.40
N GLU A 68 6.02 -5.59 21.74
CA GLU A 68 7.45 -5.75 21.54
C GLU A 68 7.78 -5.73 20.04
N THR A 69 7.10 -6.55 19.25
CA THR A 69 7.26 -6.58 17.79
C THR A 69 6.98 -5.22 17.17
N ARG A 70 5.91 -4.52 17.58
CA ARG A 70 5.58 -3.19 17.05
C ARG A 70 6.68 -2.16 17.28
N TYR A 71 7.31 -2.22 18.45
CA TYR A 71 8.30 -1.23 18.84
C TYR A 71 9.66 -1.55 18.25
N ARG A 72 10.02 -2.83 18.11
CA ARG A 72 11.24 -3.28 17.43
C ARG A 72 11.16 -3.15 15.91
N GLN A 73 10.01 -3.48 15.32
CA GLN A 73 9.77 -3.43 13.87
C GLN A 73 8.73 -2.35 13.54
N ARG A 74 9.09 -1.08 13.77
CA ARG A 74 8.17 0.05 13.58
C ARG A 74 7.64 0.16 12.14
N TYR A 75 8.43 -0.22 11.14
CA TYR A 75 8.00 -0.24 9.74
C TYR A 75 6.78 -1.14 9.54
N LEU A 76 6.75 -2.30 10.20
CA LEU A 76 5.64 -3.25 10.11
C LEU A 76 4.39 -2.71 10.82
N ASP A 77 4.58 -2.05 11.97
CA ASP A 77 3.50 -1.37 12.70
C ASP A 77 2.87 -0.25 11.86
N LEU A 78 3.69 0.52 11.12
CA LEU A 78 3.20 1.57 10.22
C LEU A 78 2.47 1.03 8.98
N ILE A 79 2.84 -0.16 8.49
CA ILE A 79 2.17 -0.81 7.36
C ILE A 79 0.80 -1.37 7.75
N LEU A 80 0.68 -1.95 8.96
CA LEU A 80 -0.52 -2.70 9.36
C LEU A 80 -1.49 -1.90 10.24
N ASN A 81 -1.04 -0.83 10.90
CA ASN A 81 -1.84 -0.07 11.85
C ASN A 81 -1.87 1.44 11.50
N ASP A 82 -2.88 1.86 10.71
CA ASP A 82 -2.99 3.24 10.20
C ASP A 82 -3.00 4.33 11.28
N PHE A 83 -3.60 4.05 12.45
CA PHE A 83 -3.67 5.01 13.56
C PHE A 83 -2.29 5.38 14.12
N VAL A 84 -1.28 4.54 13.92
CA VAL A 84 0.09 4.80 14.36
C VAL A 84 0.68 5.97 13.57
N ARG A 85 0.43 6.02 12.26
CA ARG A 85 0.84 7.13 11.40
C ARG A 85 0.26 8.46 11.87
N GLN A 86 -1.01 8.45 12.27
CA GLN A 86 -1.70 9.65 12.76
C GLN A 86 -1.06 10.19 14.05
N LYS A 87 -0.60 9.33 14.96
CA LYS A 87 0.13 9.77 16.17
C LYS A 87 1.38 10.58 15.82
N PHE A 88 2.14 10.15 14.82
CA PHE A 88 3.33 10.88 14.37
C PHE A 88 2.99 12.18 13.65
N ILE A 89 1.93 12.20 12.84
CA ILE A 89 1.43 13.44 12.21
C ILE A 89 1.01 14.45 13.28
N ILE A 90 0.25 14.03 14.29
CA ILE A 90 -0.19 14.90 15.40
C ILE A 90 1.02 15.43 16.17
N ARG A 91 1.99 14.57 16.49
CA ARG A 91 3.24 15.00 17.14
C ARG A 91 3.96 16.07 16.31
N SER A 92 4.05 15.88 15.00
CA SER A 92 4.64 16.88 14.09
C SER A 92 3.88 18.20 14.16
N LYS A 93 2.54 18.17 14.08
CA LYS A 93 1.70 19.37 14.17
C LYS A 93 1.88 20.12 15.49
N ILE A 94 1.97 19.40 16.62
CA ILE A 94 2.23 20.00 17.94
C ILE A 94 3.56 20.75 17.95
N ILE A 95 4.64 20.13 17.46
CA ILE A 95 5.96 20.76 17.42
C ILE A 95 5.95 21.99 16.49
N THR A 96 5.33 21.88 15.32
CA THR A 96 5.17 23.00 14.38
C THR A 96 4.41 24.16 15.02
N TYR A 97 3.32 23.87 15.73
CA TYR A 97 2.53 24.88 16.43
C TYR A 97 3.36 25.62 17.48
N ILE A 98 4.08 24.88 18.34
CA ILE A 98 4.94 25.48 19.38
C ILE A 98 6.00 26.39 18.75
N ARG A 99 6.66 25.95 17.67
CA ARG A 99 7.67 26.74 16.94
C ARG A 99 7.11 27.95 16.20
N SER A 100 5.82 27.96 15.88
CA SER A 100 5.17 29.10 15.24
C SER A 100 4.68 30.12 16.27
N PHE A 101 4.45 29.68 17.50
CA PHE A 101 3.95 30.52 18.59
C PHE A 101 5.07 31.21 19.35
N LEU A 102 6.18 30.51 19.60
CA LEU A 102 7.41 31.01 20.23
C LEU A 102 8.36 31.59 19.18
#